data_AF-A0A9E0KMX1-F1
#
_entry.id   AF-A0A9E0KMX1-F1
#
_cell.length_a   1.000
_cell.length_b   1.000
_cell.length_c   1.000
_cell.angle_alpha   90.00
_cell.angle_beta   90.00
_cell.angle_gamma   90.00
#
_symmetry.space_group_name_H-M   'P 1'
#
loop_
_entity.id
_entity.type
_entity.pdbx_description
1 polymer ?
#
loop_
_entity_poly.entity_id
_entity_poly.type
_entity_poly.pdbx_seq_one_letter_code
_entity_poly.pdbx_strand_id
1 'polypeptide(L)'
;MAEHTVKTVYEESWSTLSNGDLLNIAEKAEYHLFVTTDQNLRYQQNLRERQIAVVVLLSTSWPQIRLHVDDIREAISATNSEDYVEVSI
;
A
#
# COMPACT_ATOMS: atom_id res chain seq x y z
N MET A 1 20.55 0.43 -8.31
CA MET A 1 19.92 1.64 -7.72
C MET A 1 18.58 1.18 -7.19
N ALA A 2 18.18 1.57 -5.97
CA ALA A 2 16.87 1.19 -5.47
C ALA A 2 15.82 1.95 -6.29
N GLU A 3 15.05 1.22 -7.10
CA GLU A 3 13.99 1.81 -7.95
C GLU A 3 12.84 2.39 -7.11
N HIS A 4 12.75 2.01 -5.83
CA HIS A 4 11.71 2.44 -4.91
C HIS A 4 12.32 2.88 -3.58
N THR A 5 11.84 4.01 -3.05
CA THR A 5 12.09 4.44 -1.67
C THR A 5 10.89 4.02 -0.84
N VAL A 6 11.11 3.17 0.15
CA VAL A 6 10.06 2.64 1.03
C VAL A 6 10.22 3.25 2.40
N LYS A 7 9.10 3.69 2.98
CA LYS A 7 9.02 4.10 4.38
C LYS A 7 7.81 3.48 5.04
N THR A 8 7.94 3.18 6.32
CA THR A 8 6.84 2.65 7.12
C THR A 8 6.06 3.76 7.81
N VAL A 9 4.79 3.51 8.09
CA VAL A 9 3.95 4.42 8.90
C VAL A 9 4.54 4.69 10.29
N TYR A 10 5.37 3.78 10.80
CA TYR A 10 6.09 3.95 12.06
C TYR A 10 7.20 4.99 11.94
N GLU A 11 8.02 4.91 10.89
CA GLU A 11 9.09 5.89 10.61
C GLU A 11 8.53 7.30 10.37
N GLU A 12 7.37 7.39 9.73
CA GLU A 12 6.68 8.66 9.50
C GLU A 12 5.86 9.14 10.72
N SER A 13 5.85 8.37 11.83
CA SER A 13 5.06 8.68 13.03
C SER A 13 3.54 8.77 12.79
N TRP A 14 3.03 8.06 11.78
CA TRP A 14 1.63 8.02 11.38
C TRP A 14 0.87 6.81 11.93
N SER A 15 1.51 6.00 12.77
CA SER A 15 0.95 4.75 13.32
C SER A 15 -0.39 4.91 14.05
N THR A 16 -0.75 6.11 14.50
CA THR A 16 -1.99 6.42 15.21
C THR A 16 -3.11 6.95 14.29
N LEU A 17 -2.82 7.14 13.01
CA LEU A 17 -3.77 7.66 12.03
C LEU A 17 -4.70 6.54 11.56
N SER A 18 -5.95 6.91 11.28
CA SER A 18 -6.91 6.02 10.64
C SER A 18 -6.47 5.71 9.21
N ASN A 19 -6.91 4.58 8.64
CA ASN A 19 -6.63 4.22 7.25
C ASN A 19 -6.92 5.33 6.23
N GLY A 20 -8.03 6.04 6.39
CA GLY A 20 -8.36 7.18 5.52
C GLY A 20 -7.40 8.36 5.66
N ASP A 21 -6.97 8.64 6.88
CA ASP A 21 -5.99 9.70 7.17
C ASP A 21 -4.60 9.33 6.66
N LEU A 22 -4.23 8.04 6.75
CA LEU A 22 -3.00 7.49 6.17
C LEU A 22 -2.94 7.69 4.67
N LEU A 23 -4.02 7.38 3.96
CA LEU A 23 -4.09 7.62 2.52
C LEU A 23 -4.01 9.12 2.19
N ASN A 24 -4.73 9.96 2.95
CA ASN A 24 -4.71 11.41 2.75
C ASN A 24 -3.32 12.03 2.97
N ILE A 25 -2.61 11.60 4.02
CA ILE A 25 -1.27 12.13 4.32
C ILE A 25 -0.22 11.55 3.37
N ALA A 26 -0.37 10.30 2.94
CA ALA A 26 0.49 9.69 1.93
C ALA A 26 0.38 10.46 0.59
N GLU A 27 -0.84 10.78 0.14
CA GLU A 27 -1.04 11.63 -1.04
C GLU A 27 -0.41 13.02 -0.88
N LYS A 28 -0.61 13.67 0.28
CA LYS A 28 -0.03 15.00 0.57
C LYS A 28 1.49 14.98 0.65
N ALA A 29 2.08 13.87 1.07
CA ALA A 29 3.52 13.67 1.14
C ALA A 29 4.07 13.09 -0.18
N GLU A 30 3.29 13.15 -1.27
CA GLU A 30 3.69 12.77 -2.62
C GLU A 30 4.09 11.29 -2.75
N TYR A 31 3.54 10.44 -1.90
CA TYR A 31 3.64 9.00 -2.08
C TYR A 31 2.73 8.56 -3.22
N HIS A 32 3.29 7.74 -4.10
CA HIS A 32 2.59 7.25 -5.28
C HIS A 32 1.94 5.88 -5.03
N LEU A 33 2.38 5.16 -3.99
CA LEU A 33 1.93 3.81 -3.70
C LEU A 33 1.81 3.57 -2.19
N PHE A 34 0.71 2.95 -1.77
CA PHE A 34 0.40 2.58 -0.40
C PHE A 34 0.20 1.06 -0.30
N VAL A 35 1.06 0.38 0.47
CA VAL A 35 0.94 -1.07 0.70
C VAL A 35 0.28 -1.32 2.06
N THR A 36 -0.74 -2.17 2.09
CA THR A 36 -1.42 -2.57 3.33
C THR A 36 -1.83 -4.04 3.30
N THR A 37 -2.02 -4.64 4.47
CA THR A 37 -2.68 -5.96 4.61
C THR A 37 -4.16 -5.83 4.96
N ASP A 38 -4.69 -4.60 5.04
CA ASP A 38 -6.09 -4.33 5.41
C ASP A 38 -7.00 -4.44 4.18
N GLN A 39 -7.75 -5.53 4.11
CA GLN A 39 -8.72 -5.82 3.05
C GLN A 39 -10.01 -5.00 3.17
N ASN A 40 -10.29 -4.42 4.35
CA ASN A 40 -11.47 -3.60 4.55
C ASN A 40 -11.33 -2.21 3.92
N LEU A 41 -10.12 -1.82 3.51
CA LEU A 41 -9.84 -0.50 2.94
C LEU A 41 -10.73 -0.17 1.73
N ARG A 42 -11.02 -1.18 0.90
CA ARG A 42 -11.93 -1.08 -0.25
C ARG A 42 -13.36 -0.70 0.13
N TYR A 43 -13.81 -1.08 1.32
CA TYR A 43 -15.17 -0.86 1.79
C TYR A 43 -15.30 0.39 2.68
N GLN A 44 -14.19 0.86 3.25
CA GLN A 44 -14.15 1.99 4.19
C GLN A 44 -13.89 3.34 3.52
N GLN A 45 -13.47 3.38 2.25
CA GLN A 45 -13.01 4.58 1.55
C GLN A 45 -13.43 4.56 0.07
N ASN A 46 -13.79 5.72 -0.50
CA ASN A 46 -13.92 5.87 -1.96
C ASN A 46 -12.51 5.92 -2.58
N LEU A 47 -11.92 4.75 -2.83
CA LEU A 47 -10.57 4.65 -3.41
C LEU A 47 -10.50 5.12 -4.88
N ARG A 48 -11.64 5.25 -5.55
CA ARG A 48 -11.74 5.72 -6.95
C ARG A 48 -11.42 7.19 -7.17
N GLU A 49 -11.41 8.00 -6.12
CA GLU A 49 -11.15 9.45 -6.21
C GLU A 49 -9.71 9.80 -5.78
N ARG A 50 -8.88 8.80 -5.48
CA ARG A 50 -7.53 8.98 -4.95
C ARG A 50 -6.49 8.85 -6.05
N GLN A 51 -5.44 9.66 -5.98
CA GLN A 51 -4.31 9.66 -6.91
C GLN A 51 -3.22 8.66 -6.52
N ILE A 52 -3.21 8.21 -5.27
CA ILE A 52 -2.29 7.18 -4.78
C ILE A 52 -2.75 5.79 -5.19
N ALA A 53 -1.82 4.97 -5.66
CA ALA A 53 -2.06 3.56 -5.89
C ALA A 53 -2.13 2.79 -4.58
N VAL A 54 -3.00 1.79 -4.47
CA VAL A 54 -3.18 1.01 -3.25
C VAL A 54 -2.96 -0.47 -3.57
N VAL A 55 -1.99 -1.07 -2.89
CA VAL A 55 -1.68 -2.50 -2.98
C VAL A 55 -2.10 -3.17 -1.68
N VAL A 56 -3.04 -4.10 -1.77
CA VAL A 56 -3.53 -4.89 -0.64
C VAL A 56 -2.96 -6.29 -0.69
N LEU A 57 -2.21 -6.65 0.34
CA LEU A 57 -1.69 -7.99 0.57
C LEU A 57 -2.77 -8.83 1.26
N LEU A 58 -3.25 -9.89 0.60
CA LEU A 58 -4.37 -10.71 1.10
C LEU A 58 -4.00 -11.66 2.26
N SER A 59 -2.74 -11.62 2.71
CA SER A 59 -2.26 -12.34 3.90
C SER A 59 -1.63 -11.36 4.89
N THR A 60 -1.95 -11.52 6.17
CA THR A 60 -1.31 -10.80 7.29
C THR A 60 -0.10 -11.55 7.86
N SER A 61 0.18 -12.75 7.34
CA SER A 61 1.25 -13.62 7.82
C SER A 61 2.59 -13.20 7.22
N TRP A 62 3.43 -12.56 8.05
CA TRP A 62 4.78 -12.16 7.63
C TRP A 62 5.62 -13.29 7.02
N PRO A 63 5.60 -14.54 7.54
CA PRO A 63 6.28 -15.66 6.90
C PRO A 63 5.81 -15.93 5.46
N GLN A 64 4.52 -15.80 5.16
CA GLN A 64 3.98 -16.01 3.81
C GLN A 64 4.31 -14.84 2.88
N ILE A 65 4.16 -13.60 3.37
CA ILE A 65 4.55 -12.38 2.64
C ILE A 65 6.02 -12.49 2.21
N ARG A 66 6.90 -12.97 3.10
CA ARG A 66 8.33 -13.14 2.82
C ARG A 66 8.64 -14.16 1.72
N LEU A 67 7.78 -15.14 1.49
CA LEU A 67 7.98 -16.16 0.45
C LEU A 67 7.62 -15.63 -0.94
N HIS A 68 6.81 -14.59 -1.03
CA HIS A 68 6.26 -14.04 -2.27
C HIS A 68 6.73 -12.58 -2.50
N VAL A 69 7.92 -12.24 -1.99
CA VAL A 69 8.48 -10.89 -2.16
C VAL A 69 8.65 -10.53 -3.63
N ASP A 70 9.01 -11.50 -4.48
CA ASP A 70 9.14 -11.29 -5.92
C ASP A 70 7.79 -10.97 -6.58
N ASP A 71 6.73 -11.68 -6.22
CA ASP A 71 5.37 -11.43 -6.73
C ASP A 71 4.87 -10.04 -6.30
N ILE A 72 5.12 -9.66 -5.03
CA ILE A 72 4.78 -8.33 -4.51
C ILE A 72 5.55 -7.25 -5.25
N ARG A 73 6.85 -7.47 -5.52
CA ARG A 73 7.70 -6.52 -6.25
C ARG A 73 7.23 -6.34 -7.70
N GLU A 74 6.87 -7.43 -8.37
CA GLU A 74 6.35 -7.38 -9.73
C GLU A 74 5.00 -6.64 -9.78
N ALA A 75 4.10 -6.93 -8.85
CA ALA A 75 2.83 -6.23 -8.71
C ALA A 75 3.06 -4.72 -8.51
N ILE A 76 3.94 -4.33 -7.59
CA ILE A 76 4.30 -2.92 -7.34
C ILE A 76 4.86 -2.26 -8.61
N SER A 77 5.75 -2.94 -9.33
CA SER A 77 6.37 -2.39 -10.54
C SER A 77 5.39 -2.24 -11.72
N ALA A 78 4.32 -3.04 -11.75
CA ALA A 78 3.29 -2.99 -12.79
C ALA A 78 2.13 -2.03 -12.45
N THR A 79 2.06 -1.56 -11.20
CA THR A 79 0.99 -0.70 -10.70
C THR A 79 1.19 0.74 -11.15
N ASN A 80 0.16 1.36 -11.72
CA ASN A 80 0.18 2.80 -12.04
C ASN A 80 -0.45 3.60 -10.89
N SER A 81 -0.26 4.92 -10.88
CA SER A 81 -1.02 5.82 -10.01
C SER A 81 -2.52 5.56 -10.17
N GLU A 82 -3.30 5.71 -9.09
CA GLU A 82 -4.75 5.46 -9.05
C GLU A 82 -5.19 3.98 -9.11
N ASP A 83 -4.27 3.03 -9.31
CA ASP A 83 -4.61 1.60 -9.34
C ASP A 83 -4.91 1.04 -7.95
N TYR A 84 -5.81 0.05 -7.92
CA TYR A 84 -6.09 -0.77 -6.75
C TYR A 84 -5.77 -2.23 -7.08
N VAL A 85 -4.75 -2.80 -6.43
CA VAL A 85 -4.26 -4.14 -6.71
C VAL A 85 -4.34 -5.01 -5.46
N GLU A 86 -4.92 -6.21 -5.60
CA GLU A 86 -4.96 -7.22 -4.55
C GLU A 86 -3.97 -8.33 -4.89
N VAL A 87 -2.98 -8.55 -4.02
CA VAL A 87 -1.95 -9.59 -4.20
C VAL A 87 -2.31 -10.78 -3.31
N SER A 88 -2.61 -11.91 -3.96
CA SER A 88 -2.80 -13.19 -3.27
C SER A 88 -1.44 -13.79 -2.92
N ILE A 89 -1.28 -14.20 -1.65
CA ILE A 89 -0.04 -14.68 -1.03
C ILE A 89 -0.27 -15.94 -0.22
#